data_AF-A0A538MYV9-F1
#
_entry.id   AF-A0A538MYV9-F1
#
_cell.length_a   1.000
_cell.length_b   1.000
_cell.length_c   1.000
_cell.angle_alpha   90.00
_cell.angle_beta   90.00
_cell.angle_gamma   90.00
#
_symmetry.space_group_name_H-M   'P 1'
#
loop_
_entity.id
_entity.type
_entity.pdbx_description
1 polymer ?
#
loop_
_entity_poly.entity_id
_entity_poly.type
_entity_poly.pdbx_seq_one_letter_code
_entity_poly.pdbx_strand_id
1 'polypeptide(L)'
;MLVYFFVAVQYTPTNGGSFPDAAVFPAFLLSWLGGTAHVLALQSVIRGSARPPVPPPAVDPALAAAGRRAQRREEARAILATKPALAAELRIGRPDLTREYDDGGLVDVNHVPAEVLVRELDMPDSMAATLVAARARIGGFSSAEELVVYCDGLTPDRLNIIRERLAFVPM
;
A
#
# COMPACT_ATOMS: atom_id res chain seq x y z
N MET A 1 -21.10 6.60 15.63
CA MET A 1 -20.86 7.95 16.18
C MET A 1 -22.15 8.40 16.83
N LEU A 2 -22.19 8.47 18.15
CA LEU A 2 -23.40 8.86 18.88
C LEU A 2 -23.32 10.37 19.12
N VAL A 3 -24.29 11.13 18.64
CA VAL A 3 -24.33 12.58 18.81
C VAL A 3 -25.37 12.90 19.87
N TYR A 4 -24.93 13.48 20.99
CA TYR A 4 -25.81 14.01 22.02
C TYR A 4 -26.00 15.50 21.80
N PHE A 5 -27.26 15.95 21.82
CA PHE A 5 -27.60 17.37 21.82
C PHE A 5 -28.22 17.73 23.17
N PHE A 6 -27.74 18.82 23.76
CA PHE A 6 -28.26 19.37 24.99
C PHE A 6 -28.94 20.71 24.68
N VAL A 7 -30.21 20.85 25.09
CA VAL A 7 -30.96 22.11 25.00
C VAL A 7 -31.26 22.55 26.42
N ALA A 8 -30.74 23.71 26.81
CA ALA A 8 -31.05 24.37 28.07
C ALA A 8 -31.90 25.61 27.77
N VAL A 9 -33.00 25.77 28.50
CA VAL A 9 -33.86 26.96 28.42
C VAL A 9 -33.70 27.71 29.73
N GLN A 10 -33.40 29.00 29.67
CA GLN A 10 -33.34 29.87 30.83
C GLN A 10 -34.51 30.85 30.76
N TYR A 11 -35.47 30.71 31.68
CA TYR A 11 -36.57 31.66 31.82
C TYR A 11 -36.12 32.85 32.67
N THR A 12 -36.28 34.07 32.14
CA THR A 12 -36.00 35.29 32.91
C THR A 12 -37.31 35.75 33.56
N PRO A 13 -37.41 35.86 34.89
CA PRO A 13 -38.62 36.37 35.52
C PRO A 13 -38.65 37.89 35.37
N THR A 14 -39.25 38.40 34.30
CA THR A 14 -39.62 39.81 34.21
C THR A 14 -41.06 39.96 34.70
N ASN A 15 -41.27 40.86 35.67
CA ASN A 15 -42.58 41.18 36.26
C ASN A 15 -43.51 41.92 35.27
N GLY A 16 -43.74 41.38 34.08
CA GLY A 16 -44.65 41.94 33.09
C GLY A 16 -44.66 41.18 31.77
N GLY A 17 -45.73 40.40 31.54
CA GLY A 17 -46.18 39.94 30.21
C GLY A 17 -45.46 38.73 29.63
N SER A 18 -45.88 37.53 30.01
CA SER A 18 -45.42 36.21 29.55
C SER A 18 -45.83 35.84 28.10
N PHE A 19 -46.06 36.82 27.22
CA PHE A 19 -46.52 36.55 25.84
C PHE A 19 -45.39 36.25 24.85
N PRO A 20 -44.23 36.96 24.87
CA PRO A 20 -43.14 36.67 23.96
C PRO A 20 -42.55 35.26 24.21
N ASP A 21 -42.30 34.90 25.46
CA ASP A 21 -41.67 33.62 25.80
C ASP A 21 -42.56 32.41 25.51
N ALA A 22 -43.88 32.55 25.72
CA ALA A 22 -44.86 31.50 25.42
C ALA A 22 -45.05 31.26 23.92
N ALA A 23 -44.75 32.25 23.06
CA ALA A 23 -44.85 32.12 21.61
C ALA A 23 -43.51 31.74 20.95
N VAL A 24 -42.41 32.30 21.44
CA VAL A 24 -41.06 32.08 20.89
C VAL A 24 -40.61 30.64 21.10
N PHE A 25 -40.88 30.06 22.28
CA PHE A 25 -40.43 28.70 22.56
C PHE A 25 -41.11 27.64 21.68
N PRO A 26 -42.45 27.61 21.52
CA PRO A 26 -43.10 26.73 20.56
C PRO A 26 -42.66 26.97 19.12
N ALA A 27 -42.49 28.24 18.70
CA ALA A 27 -42.03 28.56 17.35
C ALA A 27 -40.61 28.02 17.09
N PHE A 28 -39.71 28.14 18.07
CA PHE A 28 -38.38 27.56 18.01
C PHE A 28 -38.43 26.03 17.90
N LEU A 29 -39.22 25.36 18.74
CA LEU A 29 -39.36 23.90 18.69
C LEU A 29 -39.96 23.42 17.36
N LEU A 30 -40.98 24.11 16.83
CA LEU A 30 -41.59 23.78 15.54
C LEU A 30 -40.60 23.96 14.39
N SER A 31 -39.83 25.05 14.39
CA SER A 31 -38.77 25.29 13.41
C SER A 31 -37.69 24.21 13.47
N TRP A 32 -37.25 23.84 14.67
CA TRP A 32 -36.22 22.83 14.88
C TRP A 32 -36.67 21.42 14.48
N LEU A 33 -37.85 20.99 14.94
CA LEU A 33 -38.43 19.69 14.59
C LEU A 33 -38.76 19.63 13.09
N GLY A 34 -39.29 20.72 12.54
CA GLY A 34 -39.56 20.86 11.11
C GLY A 34 -38.29 20.74 10.27
N GLY A 35 -37.23 21.43 10.65
CA GLY A 35 -35.92 21.34 9.98
C GLY A 35 -35.33 19.93 10.04
N THR A 36 -35.43 19.26 11.20
CA THR A 36 -34.96 17.88 11.37
C THR A 36 -35.75 16.90 10.50
N ALA A 37 -37.09 17.00 10.52
CA ALA A 37 -37.96 16.19 9.68
C ALA A 37 -37.69 16.43 8.18
N HIS A 38 -37.44 17.68 7.79
CA HIS A 38 -37.10 18.04 6.42
C HIS A 38 -35.79 17.40 5.94
N VAL A 39 -34.73 17.42 6.77
CA VAL A 39 -33.47 16.74 6.46
C VAL A 39 -33.65 15.23 6.36
N LEU A 40 -34.43 14.60 7.25
CA LEU A 40 -34.70 13.17 7.20
C LEU A 40 -35.47 12.78 5.93
N ALA A 41 -36.44 13.60 5.51
CA ALA A 41 -37.18 13.42 4.25
C ALA A 41 -36.27 13.57 3.02
N LEU A 42 -35.39 14.58 3.01
CA LEU A 42 -34.40 14.73 1.94
C LEU A 42 -33.45 13.54 1.88
N GLN A 43 -32.97 13.05 3.03
CA GLN A 43 -32.08 11.88 3.07
C GLN A 43 -32.78 10.60 2.62
N SER A 44 -34.09 10.42 2.86
CA SER A 44 -34.81 9.23 2.40
C SER A 44 -35.01 9.25 0.88
N VAL A 45 -35.28 10.42 0.30
CA VAL A 45 -35.35 10.61 -1.16
C VAL A 45 -33.98 10.36 -1.80
N ILE A 46 -32.92 10.96 -1.27
CA ILE A 46 -31.55 10.77 -1.79
C ILE A 46 -31.12 9.30 -1.69
N ARG A 47 -31.40 8.63 -0.55
CA ARG A 47 -31.09 7.21 -0.37
C ARG A 47 -31.94 6.30 -1.27
N GLY A 48 -33.22 6.62 -1.47
CA GLY A 48 -34.09 5.89 -2.39
C GLY A 48 -33.74 6.10 -3.86
N SER A 49 -33.16 7.25 -4.20
CA SER A 49 -32.64 7.58 -5.53
C SER A 49 -31.15 7.26 -5.71
N ALA A 50 -30.48 6.74 -4.68
CA ALA A 50 -29.08 6.35 -4.77
C ALA A 50 -28.99 5.19 -5.76
N ARG A 51 -28.47 5.49 -6.96
CA ARG A 51 -28.10 4.47 -7.93
C ARG A 51 -27.20 3.45 -7.22
N PRO A 52 -27.44 2.14 -7.34
CA PRO A 52 -26.56 1.15 -6.74
C PRO A 52 -25.11 1.48 -7.15
N PRO A 53 -24.16 1.40 -6.21
CA PRO A 53 -22.77 1.74 -6.50
C PRO A 53 -22.35 0.93 -7.73
N VAL A 54 -21.95 1.62 -8.79
CA VAL A 54 -21.35 0.97 -9.95
C VAL A 54 -20.08 0.30 -9.41
N PRO A 55 -19.96 -1.03 -9.47
CA PRO A 55 -18.75 -1.68 -9.00
C PRO A 55 -17.57 -1.04 -9.75
N PRO A 56 -16.45 -0.76 -9.07
CA PRO A 56 -15.27 -0.26 -9.77
C PRO A 56 -14.97 -1.20 -10.94
N PRO A 57 -14.47 -0.68 -12.08
CA PRO A 57 -14.13 -1.52 -13.21
C PRO A 57 -13.28 -2.69 -12.71
N ALA A 58 -13.66 -3.91 -13.08
CA ALA A 58 -12.95 -5.11 -12.65
C ALA A 58 -11.49 -4.96 -13.10
N VAL A 59 -10.60 -4.75 -12.14
CA VAL A 59 -9.16 -4.71 -12.41
C VAL A 59 -8.79 -6.07 -12.95
N ASP A 60 -8.04 -6.09 -14.07
CA ASP A 60 -7.51 -7.32 -14.63
C ASP A 60 -6.82 -8.12 -13.50
N PRO A 61 -7.23 -9.38 -13.25
CA PRO A 61 -6.61 -10.23 -12.22
C PRO A 61 -5.08 -10.30 -12.33
N ALA A 62 -4.53 -10.23 -13.55
CA ALA A 62 -3.09 -10.22 -13.79
C ALA A 62 -2.42 -8.95 -13.26
N LEU A 63 -3.03 -7.78 -13.49
CA LEU A 63 -2.53 -6.50 -12.95
C LEU A 63 -2.65 -6.48 -11.42
N ALA A 64 -3.76 -6.96 -10.87
CA ALA A 64 -3.93 -7.06 -9.42
C ALA A 64 -2.86 -7.99 -8.78
N ALA A 65 -2.54 -9.12 -9.42
CA ALA A 65 -1.49 -10.02 -8.96
C ALA A 65 -0.09 -9.40 -9.09
N ALA A 66 0.18 -8.66 -10.16
CA ALA A 66 1.44 -7.91 -10.33
C ALA A 66 1.61 -6.85 -9.24
N GLY A 67 0.55 -6.10 -8.93
CA GLY A 67 0.54 -5.11 -7.86
C GLY A 67 0.81 -5.72 -6.49
N ARG A 68 0.18 -6.86 -6.16
CA ARG A 68 0.47 -7.59 -4.92
C ARG A 68 1.94 -8.02 -4.82
N ARG A 69 2.52 -8.53 -5.90
CA ARG A 69 3.95 -8.90 -5.93
C ARG A 69 4.85 -7.67 -5.73
N ALA A 70 4.54 -6.55 -6.37
CA ALA A 70 5.29 -5.30 -6.19
C ALA A 70 5.26 -4.80 -4.74
N GLN A 71 4.09 -4.82 -4.11
CA GLN A 71 3.95 -4.48 -2.70
C GLN A 71 4.79 -5.40 -1.80
N ARG A 72 4.75 -6.72 -2.05
CA ARG A 72 5.53 -7.70 -1.28
C ARG A 72 7.04 -7.49 -1.41
N ARG A 73 7.52 -7.10 -2.59
CA ARG A 73 8.93 -6.73 -2.78
C ARG A 73 9.34 -5.53 -1.93
N GLU A 74 8.47 -4.52 -1.84
CA GLU A 74 8.75 -3.34 -1.02
C GLU A 74 8.78 -3.68 0.48
N GLU A 75 7.82 -4.47 0.96
CA GLU A 75 7.79 -4.97 2.34
C GLU A 75 9.04 -5.79 2.67
N ALA A 76 9.44 -6.68 1.76
CA ALA A 76 10.62 -7.52 1.92
C ALA A 76 11.93 -6.70 1.92
N ARG A 77 12.03 -5.66 1.09
CA ARG A 77 13.16 -4.71 1.13
C ARG A 77 13.24 -3.95 2.43
N ALA A 78 12.10 -3.51 2.97
CA ALA A 78 12.07 -2.85 4.26
C ALA A 78 12.59 -3.78 5.38
N ILE A 79 12.25 -5.08 5.33
CA ILE A 79 12.77 -6.09 6.26
C ILE A 79 14.29 -6.27 6.08
N LEU A 80 14.77 -6.42 4.84
CA LEU A 80 16.22 -6.49 4.55
C LEU A 80 16.99 -5.31 5.13
N ALA A 81 16.47 -4.09 4.98
CA ALA A 81 17.14 -2.87 5.42
C ALA A 81 17.09 -2.67 6.94
N THR A 82 15.99 -3.06 7.60
CA THR A 82 15.77 -2.75 9.02
C THR A 82 16.02 -3.91 9.98
N LYS A 83 15.91 -5.16 9.51
CA LYS A 83 15.94 -6.40 10.32
C LYS A 83 16.69 -7.53 9.58
N PRO A 84 18.01 -7.43 9.40
CA PRO A 84 18.79 -8.39 8.60
C PRO A 84 18.75 -9.83 9.15
N ALA A 85 18.74 -10.01 10.47
CA ALA A 85 18.61 -11.35 11.07
C ALA A 85 17.28 -12.03 10.69
N LEU A 86 16.17 -11.28 10.78
CA LEU A 86 14.86 -11.77 10.36
C LEU A 86 14.82 -12.02 8.84
N ALA A 87 15.44 -11.17 8.03
CA ALA A 87 15.51 -11.37 6.58
C ALA A 87 16.22 -12.68 6.22
N ALA A 88 17.29 -13.03 6.94
CA ALA A 88 18.01 -14.28 6.78
C ALA A 88 17.17 -15.50 7.20
N GLU A 89 16.46 -15.43 8.33
CA GLU A 89 15.52 -16.47 8.76
C GLU A 89 14.41 -16.72 7.72
N LEU A 90 13.87 -15.64 7.15
CA LEU A 90 12.84 -15.68 6.11
C LEU A 90 13.37 -15.99 4.70
N ARG A 91 14.69 -16.06 4.52
CA ARG A 91 15.36 -16.36 3.24
C ARG A 91 14.94 -15.39 2.11
N ILE A 92 14.81 -14.11 2.46
CA ILE A 92 14.44 -13.06 1.50
C ILE A 92 15.53 -12.95 0.43
N GLY A 93 15.13 -12.90 -0.84
CA GLY A 93 16.05 -12.83 -1.97
C GLY A 93 16.69 -14.17 -2.34
N ARG A 94 16.39 -15.26 -1.64
CA ARG A 94 17.01 -16.59 -1.84
C ARG A 94 16.02 -17.62 -2.38
N PRO A 95 15.58 -17.51 -3.64
CA PRO A 95 14.67 -18.49 -4.26
C PRO A 95 15.34 -19.86 -4.51
N ASP A 96 16.65 -19.96 -4.32
CA ASP A 96 17.39 -21.23 -4.29
C ASP A 96 17.12 -22.05 -3.01
N LEU A 97 16.67 -21.39 -1.94
CA LEU A 97 16.33 -22.04 -0.68
C LEU A 97 14.81 -22.18 -0.56
N THR A 98 14.35 -23.29 0.03
CA THR A 98 12.93 -23.46 0.35
C THR A 98 12.48 -22.36 1.31
N ARG A 99 11.46 -21.58 0.98
CA ARG A 99 11.00 -20.45 1.79
C ARG A 99 9.49 -20.43 1.91
N GLU A 100 9.00 -20.09 3.09
CA GLU A 100 7.56 -19.96 3.37
C GLU A 100 7.07 -18.52 3.15
N TYR A 101 7.96 -17.54 3.30
CA TYR A 101 7.67 -16.14 3.07
C TYR A 101 7.80 -15.80 1.58
N ASP A 102 6.72 -15.26 1.00
CA ASP A 102 6.72 -14.73 -0.37
C ASP A 102 7.15 -13.26 -0.36
N ASP A 103 8.39 -13.04 -0.79
CA ASP A 103 9.04 -11.74 -0.91
C ASP A 103 8.73 -11.01 -2.23
N GLY A 104 7.74 -11.47 -3.00
CA GLY A 104 7.35 -10.85 -4.26
C GLY A 104 8.32 -11.12 -5.42
N GLY A 105 9.25 -12.08 -5.25
CA GLY A 105 10.17 -12.54 -6.29
C GLY A 105 11.50 -11.78 -6.33
N LEU A 106 11.98 -11.36 -5.15
CA LEU A 106 13.32 -10.79 -5.01
C LEU A 106 14.40 -11.86 -5.25
N VAL A 107 15.53 -11.42 -5.80
CA VAL A 107 16.71 -12.22 -6.09
C VAL A 107 17.94 -11.47 -5.59
N ASP A 108 18.61 -12.06 -4.61
CA ASP A 108 19.84 -11.55 -4.04
C ASP A 108 21.03 -11.96 -4.90
N VAL A 109 21.44 -11.04 -5.78
CA VAL A 109 22.47 -11.31 -6.80
C VAL A 109 23.84 -11.58 -6.22
N ASN A 110 24.07 -11.31 -4.93
CA ASN A 110 25.33 -11.59 -4.28
C ASN A 110 25.44 -13.05 -3.80
N HIS A 111 24.32 -13.71 -3.48
CA HIS A 111 24.34 -15.00 -2.82
C HIS A 111 23.70 -16.14 -3.60
N VAL A 112 22.81 -15.85 -4.57
CA VAL A 112 22.19 -16.91 -5.38
C VAL A 112 23.20 -17.55 -6.34
N PRO A 113 23.04 -18.84 -6.69
CA PRO A 113 23.90 -19.49 -7.68
C PRO A 113 23.54 -19.06 -9.11
N ALA A 114 24.42 -19.33 -10.08
CA ALA A 114 24.28 -18.84 -11.46
C ALA A 114 22.99 -19.33 -12.13
N GLU A 115 22.61 -20.58 -11.88
CA GLU A 115 21.41 -21.21 -12.46
C GLU A 115 20.13 -20.49 -12.03
N VAL A 116 20.15 -19.89 -10.84
CA VAL A 116 19.02 -19.13 -10.30
C VAL A 116 18.96 -17.73 -10.90
N LEU A 117 20.08 -17.11 -11.22
CA LEU A 117 20.10 -15.86 -11.99
C LEU A 117 19.49 -16.07 -13.38
N VAL A 118 19.86 -17.17 -14.04
CA VAL A 118 19.33 -17.57 -15.34
C VAL A 118 17.82 -17.74 -15.26
N ARG A 119 17.34 -18.58 -14.33
CA ARG A 119 15.92 -18.91 -14.21
C ARG A 119 15.05 -17.75 -13.75
N GLU A 120 15.48 -17.02 -12.72
CA GLU A 120 14.63 -16.02 -12.07
C GLU A 120 14.69 -14.64 -12.73
N LEU A 121 15.85 -14.27 -13.29
CA LEU A 121 16.07 -12.98 -13.95
C LEU A 121 16.13 -13.10 -15.48
N ASP A 122 15.78 -14.27 -16.02
CA ASP A 122 15.80 -14.59 -17.46
C ASP A 122 17.17 -14.32 -18.12
N MET A 123 18.24 -14.45 -17.33
CA MET A 123 19.61 -14.06 -17.69
C MET A 123 20.27 -15.13 -18.57
N PRO A 124 21.03 -14.78 -19.63
CA PRO A 124 21.82 -15.76 -20.37
C PRO A 124 22.89 -16.40 -19.46
N ASP A 125 23.20 -17.69 -19.67
CA ASP A 125 24.18 -18.41 -18.85
C ASP A 125 25.55 -17.72 -18.81
N SER A 126 26.01 -17.21 -19.95
CA SER A 126 27.28 -16.47 -20.05
C SER A 126 27.28 -15.21 -19.20
N MET A 127 26.16 -14.48 -19.15
CA MET A 127 26.00 -13.27 -18.35
C MET A 127 25.94 -13.60 -16.85
N ALA A 128 25.22 -14.67 -16.48
CA ALA A 128 25.15 -15.14 -15.09
C ALA A 128 26.54 -15.56 -14.58
N ALA A 129 27.32 -16.26 -15.41
CA ALA A 129 28.70 -16.63 -15.09
C ALA A 129 29.60 -15.38 -14.90
N THR A 130 29.50 -14.39 -15.79
CA THR A 130 30.23 -13.12 -15.66
C THR A 130 29.86 -12.40 -14.36
N LEU A 131 28.58 -12.34 -14.00
CA LEU A 131 28.12 -11.73 -12.76
C LEU A 131 28.71 -12.43 -11.53
N VAL A 132 28.67 -13.77 -11.49
CA VAL A 132 29.23 -14.56 -10.38
C VAL A 132 30.74 -14.35 -10.26
N ALA A 133 31.47 -14.30 -11.38
CA ALA A 133 32.90 -13.99 -11.38
C ALA A 133 33.18 -12.55 -10.91
N ALA A 134 32.36 -11.59 -11.34
CA ALA A 134 32.50 -10.18 -10.96
C ALA A 134 32.28 -9.98 -9.46
N ARG A 135 31.20 -10.51 -8.88
CA ARG A 135 30.93 -10.37 -7.43
C ARG A 135 32.03 -11.00 -6.58
N ALA A 136 32.60 -12.12 -6.99
CA ALA A 136 33.71 -12.77 -6.28
C ALA A 136 34.99 -11.90 -6.31
N ARG A 137 35.21 -11.15 -7.39
CA ARG A 137 36.36 -10.26 -7.55
C ARG A 137 36.24 -8.96 -6.74
N ILE A 138 35.04 -8.38 -6.67
CA ILE A 138 34.83 -7.05 -6.05
C ILE A 138 34.28 -7.12 -4.62
N GLY A 139 33.97 -8.32 -4.10
CA GLY A 139 33.39 -8.49 -2.76
C GLY A 139 31.87 -8.27 -2.71
N GLY A 140 31.19 -8.41 -3.85
CA GLY A 140 29.73 -8.21 -3.97
C GLY A 140 29.34 -6.87 -4.54
N PHE A 141 28.10 -6.80 -5.00
CA PHE A 141 27.50 -5.58 -5.52
C PHE A 141 26.77 -4.83 -4.41
N SER A 142 26.87 -3.50 -4.43
CA SER A 142 26.13 -2.61 -3.53
C SER A 142 24.92 -1.95 -4.19
N SER A 143 24.89 -1.93 -5.54
CA SER A 143 23.85 -1.26 -6.31
C SER A 143 23.59 -1.93 -7.66
N ALA A 144 22.47 -1.57 -8.28
CA ALA A 144 22.06 -2.06 -9.59
C ALA A 144 22.99 -1.55 -10.71
N GLU A 145 23.52 -0.35 -10.55
CA GLU A 145 24.37 0.33 -11.52
C GLU A 145 25.72 -0.37 -11.66
N GLU A 146 26.26 -0.91 -10.57
CA GLU A 146 27.50 -1.70 -10.60
C GLU A 146 27.39 -2.94 -11.49
N LEU A 147 26.19 -3.51 -11.64
CA LEU A 147 25.99 -4.64 -12.53
C LEU A 147 26.27 -4.25 -13.99
N VAL A 148 25.88 -3.04 -14.42
CA VAL A 148 26.17 -2.55 -15.79
C VAL A 148 27.66 -2.27 -15.97
N VAL A 149 28.35 -1.87 -14.91
CA VAL A 149 29.80 -1.58 -14.93
C VAL A 149 30.64 -2.85 -15.00
N TYR A 150 30.25 -3.89 -14.24
CA TYR A 150 31.09 -5.07 -14.05
C TYR A 150 30.60 -6.33 -14.75
N CYS A 151 29.35 -6.38 -15.21
CA CYS A 151 28.78 -7.53 -15.92
C CYS A 151 28.64 -7.23 -17.42
N ASP A 152 29.61 -7.70 -18.19
CA ASP A 152 29.59 -7.55 -19.64
C ASP A 152 28.29 -8.07 -20.26
N GLY A 153 27.68 -7.27 -21.13
CA GLY A 153 26.43 -7.59 -21.82
C GLY A 153 25.15 -7.21 -21.06
N LEU A 154 25.23 -6.76 -19.80
CA LEU A 154 24.07 -6.19 -19.10
C LEU A 154 23.86 -4.74 -19.52
N THR A 155 22.88 -4.49 -20.39
CA THR A 155 22.54 -3.15 -20.85
C THR A 155 21.68 -2.39 -19.83
N PRO A 156 21.68 -1.04 -19.83
CA PRO A 156 20.78 -0.23 -18.99
C PRO A 156 19.30 -0.55 -19.18
N ASP A 157 18.87 -0.83 -20.41
CA ASP A 157 17.48 -1.20 -20.72
C ASP A 157 17.10 -2.53 -20.07
N ARG A 158 18.00 -3.51 -20.15
CA ARG A 158 17.81 -4.80 -19.49
C ARG A 158 17.81 -4.66 -17.98
N LEU A 159 18.69 -3.82 -17.43
CA LEU A 159 18.70 -3.50 -16.01
C LEU A 159 17.34 -2.97 -15.56
N ASN A 160 16.75 -2.03 -16.30
CA ASN A 160 15.44 -1.46 -15.97
C ASN A 160 14.32 -2.50 -15.89
N ILE A 161 14.37 -3.55 -16.71
CA ILE A 161 13.38 -4.65 -16.67
C ILE A 161 13.49 -5.46 -15.37
N ILE A 162 14.71 -5.74 -14.91
CA ILE A 162 14.94 -6.62 -13.75
C ILE A 162 15.14 -5.87 -12.43
N ARG A 163 15.32 -4.55 -12.47
CA ARG A 163 15.70 -3.70 -11.33
C ARG A 163 14.84 -3.93 -10.10
N GLU A 164 13.53 -3.99 -10.30
CA GLU A 164 12.57 -4.19 -9.21
C GLU A 164 12.67 -5.55 -8.54
N ARG A 165 13.40 -6.51 -9.10
CA ARG A 165 13.60 -7.85 -8.53
C ARG A 165 14.96 -8.03 -7.87
N LEU A 166 15.86 -7.04 -7.97
CA LEU A 166 17.20 -7.14 -7.41
C LEU A 166 17.19 -6.83 -5.91
N ALA A 167 17.97 -7.61 -5.17
CA ALA A 167 18.39 -7.36 -3.80
C ALA A 167 19.91 -7.50 -3.70
N PHE A 168 20.51 -6.76 -2.77
CA PHE A 168 21.96 -6.68 -2.57
C PHE A 168 22.27 -6.87 -1.09
N VAL A 169 22.46 -8.13 -0.67
CA VAL A 169 22.90 -8.41 0.69
C VAL A 169 24.43 -8.40 0.70
N PRO A 170 25.09 -7.72 1.67
CA PRO A 170 26.55 -7.75 1.80
C PRO A 170 27.09 -9.19 1.92
N MET A 171 28.18 -9.50 1.20
CA MET A 171 28.91 -10.77 1.28
C MET A 171 29.90 -10.80 2.45
#